data_AF-A0A5M7BBU9-F1
#
_entry.id   AF-A0A5M7BBU9-F1
#
_cell.length_a   1.000
_cell.length_b   1.000
_cell.length_c   1.000
_cell.angle_alpha   90.00
_cell.angle_beta   90.00
_cell.angle_gamma   90.00
#
_symmetry.space_group_name_H-M   'P 1'
#
loop_
_entity.id
_entity.type
_entity.pdbx_description
1 polymer ?
#
loop_
_entity_poly.entity_id
_entity_poly.type
_entity_poly.pdbx_seq_one_letter_code
_entity_poly.pdbx_strand_id
1 'polypeptide(L)'
;MPGPDRPVAQGVDVSIEASDRAVDQSQDADREAFWAEQAGELHWERKWDQVLDWSGAPFAKWFVGGRLNVAYNCVDRHVEAGNGDRVAIHWE
;
A
#
# COMPACT_ATOMS: atom_id res chain seq x y z
N MET A 1 -28.87 -15.80 35.90
CA MET A 1 -29.00 -14.51 35.18
C MET A 1 -27.95 -14.48 34.09
N PRO A 2 -28.31 -14.77 32.83
CA PRO A 2 -27.38 -14.74 31.70
C PRO A 2 -27.16 -13.29 31.24
N GLY A 3 -25.89 -12.92 30.99
CA GLY A 3 -25.50 -11.60 30.48
C GLY A 3 -25.83 -11.41 29.00
N PRO A 4 -25.81 -10.18 28.47
CA PRO A 4 -26.28 -9.88 27.12
C PRO A 4 -25.34 -10.43 26.05
N ASP A 5 -25.94 -11.08 25.05
CA ASP A 5 -25.30 -11.58 23.83
C ASP A 5 -24.59 -10.44 23.08
N ARG A 6 -23.27 -10.56 22.95
CA ARG A 6 -22.47 -9.68 22.10
C ARG A 6 -22.67 -10.12 20.65
N PRO A 7 -23.08 -9.25 19.72
CA PRO A 7 -23.23 -9.63 18.33
C PRO A 7 -21.85 -10.01 17.74
N VAL A 8 -21.81 -11.17 17.10
CA VAL A 8 -20.67 -11.66 16.31
C VAL A 8 -20.51 -10.70 15.13
N ALA A 9 -19.32 -10.10 14.99
CA ALA A 9 -19.01 -9.23 13.86
C ALA A 9 -19.16 -10.04 12.56
N GLN A 10 -20.00 -9.54 11.64
CA GLN A 10 -20.23 -10.13 10.33
C GLN A 10 -18.93 -10.09 9.51
N GLY A 11 -18.67 -11.19 8.80
CA GLY A 11 -17.48 -11.38 7.99
C GLY A 11 -17.31 -10.27 6.94
N VAL A 12 -16.08 -9.77 6.82
CA VAL A 12 -15.65 -8.96 5.69
C VAL A 12 -15.26 -9.92 4.58
N ASP A 13 -16.14 -10.11 3.62
CA ASP A 13 -15.79 -10.66 2.31
C ASP A 13 -15.01 -9.58 1.55
N VAL A 14 -13.68 -9.60 1.64
CA VAL A 14 -12.85 -8.83 0.70
C VAL A 14 -12.79 -9.65 -0.57
N SER A 15 -13.56 -9.24 -1.58
CA SER A 15 -13.60 -9.87 -2.89
C SER A 15 -12.20 -9.94 -3.51
N ILE A 16 -11.60 -11.13 -3.47
CA ILE A 16 -10.26 -11.42 -4.04
C ILE A 16 -10.28 -11.35 -5.59
N GLU A 17 -11.46 -11.36 -6.22
CA GLU A 17 -11.58 -11.51 -7.68
C GLU A 17 -11.27 -10.24 -8.50
N ALA A 18 -11.10 -9.08 -7.86
CA ALA A 18 -10.87 -7.81 -8.57
C ALA A 18 -9.37 -7.53 -8.86
N SER A 19 -8.44 -8.11 -8.10
CA SER A 19 -7.03 -7.75 -8.19
C SER A 19 -6.27 -8.47 -9.31
N ASP A 20 -6.72 -9.67 -9.70
CA ASP A 20 -6.00 -10.51 -10.69
C ASP A 20 -6.27 -10.11 -12.15
N ARG A 21 -7.42 -9.50 -12.44
CA ARG A 21 -7.83 -9.20 -13.83
C ARG A 21 -7.22 -7.94 -14.44
N ALA A 22 -6.55 -7.10 -13.66
CA ALA A 22 -6.00 -5.84 -14.15
C ALA A 22 -4.51 -5.92 -14.56
N VAL A 23 -3.81 -7.03 -14.25
CA VAL A 23 -2.34 -7.10 -14.39
C VAL A 23 -1.87 -7.53 -15.79
N ASP A 24 -2.75 -8.10 -16.62
CA ASP A 24 -2.34 -8.81 -17.86
C ASP A 24 -2.40 -7.97 -19.15
N GLN A 25 -2.80 -6.70 -19.11
CA GLN A 25 -2.95 -5.93 -20.35
C GLN A 25 -2.43 -4.53 -20.20
N SER A 26 -1.17 -4.33 -20.58
CA SER A 26 -0.77 -3.16 -21.36
C SER A 26 0.73 -3.07 -21.62
N GLN A 27 1.03 -2.61 -22.83
CA GLN A 27 2.36 -2.35 -23.34
C GLN A 27 3.01 -1.20 -22.55
N ASP A 28 4.34 -1.16 -22.51
CA ASP A 28 5.21 -0.40 -21.58
C ASP A 28 4.76 1.01 -21.13
N ALA A 29 3.94 1.74 -21.88
CA ALA A 29 3.40 3.05 -21.54
C ALA A 29 2.45 3.05 -20.32
N ASP A 30 1.69 1.99 -20.09
CA ASP A 30 0.71 1.93 -18.98
C ASP A 30 1.32 1.38 -17.68
N ARG A 31 2.54 0.81 -17.76
CA ARG A 31 3.22 0.25 -16.58
C ARG A 31 3.63 1.34 -15.60
N GLU A 32 4.10 2.49 -16.08
CA GLU A 32 4.42 3.62 -15.21
C GLU A 32 3.16 4.18 -14.55
N ALA A 33 2.04 4.27 -15.27
CA ALA A 33 0.77 4.73 -14.72
C ALA A 33 0.27 3.77 -13.62
N PHE A 34 0.31 2.46 -13.88
CA PHE A 34 0.00 1.44 -12.90
C PHE A 34 0.86 1.58 -11.65
N TRP A 35 2.19 1.66 -11.79
CA TRP A 35 3.09 1.79 -10.64
C TRP A 35 2.93 3.12 -9.91
N ALA A 36 2.57 4.19 -10.62
CA ALA A 36 2.24 5.47 -10.00
C ALA A 36 0.98 5.40 -9.13
N GLU A 37 -0.03 4.65 -9.58
CA GLU A 37 -1.26 4.39 -8.80
C GLU A 37 -0.93 3.59 -7.55
N GLN A 38 -0.26 2.44 -7.71
CA GLN A 38 0.07 1.56 -6.59
C GLN A 38 0.98 2.25 -5.55
N ALA A 39 1.97 3.02 -6.00
CA ALA A 39 2.83 3.79 -5.10
C ALA A 39 2.09 4.96 -4.43
N GLY A 40 0.97 5.40 -5.00
CA GLY A 40 0.12 6.47 -4.46
C GLY A 40 -0.59 6.07 -3.15
N GLU A 41 -0.74 4.77 -2.89
CA GLU A 41 -1.32 4.23 -1.66
C GLU A 41 -0.40 4.37 -0.43
N LEU A 42 0.88 4.66 -0.66
CA LEU A 42 1.83 4.95 0.40
C LEU A 42 1.74 6.42 0.82
N HIS A 43 2.10 6.69 2.07
CA HIS A 43 2.32 8.04 2.52
C HIS A 43 3.69 8.55 2.06
N TRP A 44 3.66 9.63 1.28
CA TRP A 44 4.84 10.36 0.83
C TRP A 44 4.92 11.70 1.53
N GLU A 45 6.07 11.99 2.12
CA GLU A 45 6.36 13.33 2.63
C GLU A 45 6.48 14.33 1.47
N ARG A 46 7.06 13.87 0.35
CA ARG A 46 7.05 14.57 -0.93
C ARG A 46 6.77 13.56 -2.04
N LYS A 47 5.71 13.81 -2.82
CA LYS A 47 5.41 13.00 -4.01
C LYS A 47 6.52 13.16 -5.05
N TRP A 48 6.81 12.08 -5.76
CA TRP A 48 7.83 12.05 -6.80
C TRP A 48 7.50 12.98 -7.97
N ASP A 49 8.55 13.43 -8.67
CA ASP A 49 8.45 14.27 -9.86
C ASP A 49 8.37 13.39 -11.14
N GLN A 50 9.00 12.21 -11.12
CA GLN A 50 9.04 11.26 -12.23
C GLN A 50 8.94 9.82 -11.71
N VAL A 51 8.12 8.99 -12.35
CA VAL A 51 7.90 7.60 -11.93
C VAL A 51 9.11 6.72 -12.24
N LEU A 52 9.63 6.80 -13.46
CA LEU A 52 10.75 5.97 -13.90
C LEU A 52 11.73 6.77 -14.76
N ASP A 53 13.00 6.76 -14.37
CA ASP A 53 14.12 7.35 -15.12
C ASP A 53 15.06 6.24 -15.61
N TRP A 54 15.13 6.08 -16.94
CA TRP A 54 16.02 5.15 -17.65
C TRP A 54 17.25 5.80 -18.27
N SER A 55 17.46 7.11 -18.09
CA SER A 55 18.57 7.84 -18.72
C SER A 55 19.96 7.33 -18.31
N GLY A 56 20.06 6.69 -17.13
CA GLY A 56 21.29 6.11 -16.57
C GLY A 56 21.43 4.60 -16.70
N ALA A 57 20.83 3.97 -17.71
CA ALA A 57 20.88 2.51 -17.92
C ALA A 57 22.32 1.94 -17.80
N PRO A 58 22.51 0.77 -17.15
CA PRO A 58 21.49 -0.20 -16.71
C PRO A 58 20.86 0.11 -15.34
N PHE A 59 21.18 1.24 -14.70
CA PHE A 59 20.67 1.58 -13.36
C PHE A 59 19.43 2.49 -13.45
N ALA A 60 18.26 1.87 -13.53
CA ALA A 60 16.98 2.58 -13.47
C ALA A 60 16.75 3.21 -12.09
N LYS A 61 16.09 4.37 -12.08
CA LYS A 61 15.64 5.02 -10.84
C LYS A 61 14.12 5.13 -10.85
N TRP A 62 13.50 4.71 -9.76
CA TRP A 62 12.05 4.80 -9.57
C TRP A 62 11.69 5.91 -8.59
N PHE A 63 10.56 6.58 -8.83
CA PHE A 63 9.98 7.63 -8.00
C PHE A 63 10.96 8.75 -7.69
N VAL A 64 11.62 9.26 -8.73
CA VAL A 64 12.66 10.28 -8.65
C VAL A 64 12.11 11.57 -8.04
N GLY A 65 12.85 12.13 -7.09
CA GLY A 65 12.44 13.33 -6.34
C GLY A 65 11.45 13.05 -5.21
N GLY A 66 10.95 11.81 -5.10
CA GLY A 66 10.07 11.38 -4.03
C GLY A 66 10.82 11.21 -2.71
N ARG A 67 10.15 11.54 -1.60
CA ARG A 67 10.65 11.32 -0.24
C ARG A 67 9.56 10.68 0.61
N LEU A 68 9.90 9.58 1.26
CA LEU A 68 9.03 8.89 2.20
C LEU A 68 9.85 8.41 3.40
N ASN A 69 9.14 8.08 4.48
CA ASN A 69 9.69 7.34 5.60
C ASN A 69 9.04 5.95 5.65
N VAL A 70 9.87 4.90 5.62
CA VAL A 70 9.38 3.51 5.63
C VAL A 70 8.76 3.14 6.96
N ALA A 71 9.35 3.58 8.09
CA ALA A 71 8.81 3.30 9.41
C ALA A 71 7.43 3.94 9.59
N TYR A 72 7.26 5.18 9.10
CA TYR A 72 5.96 5.86 9.12
C TYR A 72 4.87 5.08 8.39
N ASN A 73 5.21 4.52 7.23
CA ASN A 73 4.28 3.70 6.45
C ASN A 73 4.00 2.33 7.09
N CYS A 74 4.96 1.76 7.81
CA CYS A 74 4.83 0.44 8.42
C CYS A 74 4.20 0.47 9.83
N VAL A 75 4.30 1.58 10.55
CA VAL A 75 3.92 1.66 11.97
C VAL A 75 3.07 2.90 12.24
N ASP A 76 3.65 4.09 12.13
CA ASP A 76 3.08 5.33 12.65
C ASP A 76 1.68 5.60 12.08
N ARG A 77 1.51 5.51 10.75
CA ARG A 77 0.20 5.73 10.10
C ARG A 77 -0.90 4.77 10.58
N HIS A 78 -0.53 3.57 11.00
CA HIS A 78 -1.48 2.58 11.49
C HIS A 78 -1.93 2.90 12.92
N VAL A 79 -1.01 3.38 13.76
CA VAL A 79 -1.32 3.88 15.10
C VAL A 79 -2.20 5.13 15.02
N GLU A 80 -1.84 6.09 14.17
CA GLU A 80 -2.62 7.32 13.94
C GLU A 80 -4.04 7.04 13.42
N ALA A 81 -4.22 6.00 12.61
CA ALA A 81 -5.52 5.53 12.15
C ALA A 81 -6.34 4.79 13.22
N GLY A 82 -5.89 4.77 14.49
CA GLY A 82 -6.59 4.17 15.62
C GLY A 82 -6.34 2.67 15.80
N ASN A 83 -5.39 2.08 15.05
CA ASN A 83 -5.08 0.65 15.15
C ASN A 83 -3.89 0.35 16.08
N GLY A 84 -3.59 1.23 17.04
CA GLY A 84 -2.43 1.11 17.92
C GLY A 84 -2.42 -0.15 18.80
N ASP A 85 -3.59 -0.68 19.17
CA ASP A 85 -3.72 -1.89 19.99
C ASP A 85 -3.68 -3.19 19.15
N ARG A 86 -3.61 -3.07 17.81
CA ARG A 86 -3.54 -4.25 16.93
C ARG A 86 -2.15 -4.87 17.02
N VAL A 87 -2.09 -6.17 17.31
CA VAL A 87 -0.83 -6.91 17.32
C VAL A 87 -0.18 -6.86 15.92
N ALA A 88 1.03 -6.31 15.85
CA ALA A 88 1.79 -6.15 14.61
C ALA A 88 2.77 -7.30 14.35
N ILE A 89 3.35 -7.88 15.40
CA ILE A 89 4.34 -8.96 15.32
C ILE A 89 3.99 -10.02 16.37
N HIS A 90 3.89 -11.27 15.93
CA HIS A 90 3.94 -12.43 16.80
C HIS A 90 5.38 -12.95 16.78
N TRP A 91 5.99 -13.07 17.97
CA TRP A 91 7.33 -13.63 18.13
C TRP A 91 7.22 -14.98 18.81
N GLU A 92 7.80 -16.01 18.20
CA GLU A 92 7.85 -17.41 18.67
C GLU A 92 9.29 -17.90 18.79
#